data_AF-A0A536LAR0-F1
#
_entry.id   AF-A0A536LAR0-F1
#
_cell.length_a   1.000
_cell.length_b   1.000
_cell.length_c   1.000
_cell.angle_alpha   90.00
_cell.angle_beta   90.00
_cell.angle_gamma   90.00
#
_symmetry.space_group_name_H-M   'P 1'
#
loop_
_entity.id
_entity.type
_entity.pdbx_description
1 polymer ?
#
loop_
_entity_poly.entity_id
_entity_poly.type
_entity_poly.pdbx_seq_one_letter_code
_entity_poly.pdbx_strand_id
1 'polypeptide(L)' 'MRITARRPVDVARKVEELVRTGHHAFALARVDHGGMLDQERLGAARYAAGLHSKVELEAEAPTALAIAR' A
#
# COMPACT_ATOMS: atom_id res chain seq x y z
N MET A 1 2.53 5.08 7.19
CA MET A 1 1.93 3.88 7.79
C MET A 1 2.02 2.72 6.81
N ARG A 2 2.66 1.61 7.20
CA ARG A 2 2.78 0.43 6.36
C ARG A 2 1.49 -0.40 6.46
N ILE A 3 0.91 -0.79 5.32
CA ILE A 3 -0.29 -1.62 5.24
C ILE A 3 0.04 -2.97 4.61
N THR A 4 -0.26 -4.03 5.34
CA THR A 4 0.01 -5.44 4.95
C THR A 4 -1.27 -6.24 4.67
N ALA A 5 -2.45 -5.63 4.83
CA ALA A 5 -3.73 -6.26 4.53
C ALA A 5 -3.77 -6.71 3.05
N ARG A 6 -4.22 -7.95 2.81
CA ARG A 6 -4.15 -8.59 1.49
C ARG A 6 -5.34 -8.28 0.59
N ARG A 7 -6.55 -8.16 1.14
CA ARG A 7 -7.76 -7.92 0.34
C ARG A 7 -7.99 -6.42 0.17
N PRO A 8 -8.43 -5.94 -1.01
CA PRO A 8 -8.71 -4.52 -1.24
C PRO A 8 -9.67 -3.91 -0.20
N VAL A 9 -10.73 -4.63 0.20
CA VAL A 9 -11.70 -4.16 1.21
C VAL A 9 -11.06 -3.98 2.60
N ASP A 10 -10.13 -4.86 2.98
CA ASP A 10 -9.46 -4.75 4.28
C ASP A 10 -8.41 -3.63 4.26
N VAL A 11 -7.80 -3.38 3.10
CA VAL A 11 -6.94 -2.21 2.90
C VAL A 11 -7.74 -0.93 3.07
N ALA A 12 -8.89 -0.79 2.40
CA ALA A 12 -9.75 0.38 2.53
C ALA A 12 -10.17 0.64 3.98
N ARG A 13 -10.69 -0.39 4.67
CA ARG A 13 -11.09 -0.30 6.08
C ARG A 13 -9.94 0.17 6.96
N LYS A 14 -8.73 -0.37 6.74
CA LYS A 14 -7.57 -0.01 7.56
C LYS A 14 -7.11 1.44 7.30
N VAL A 15 -7.17 1.89 6.05
CA VAL A 15 -6.87 3.27 5.69
C VAL A 15 -7.87 4.22 6.35
N GLU A 16 -9.18 3.95 6.28
CA GLU A 16 -10.20 4.77 6.91
C GLU A 16 -9.98 4.91 8.43
N GLU A 17 -9.69 3.81 9.12
CA GLU A 17 -9.34 3.82 10.54
C GLU A 17 -8.18 4.77 10.83
N LEU A 18 -7.09 4.66 10.05
CA LEU A 18 -5.87 5.44 10.26
C LEU A 18 -6.05 6.92 9.87
N VAL A 19 -6.86 7.22 8.85
CA VAL A 19 -7.22 8.60 8.50
C VAL A 19 -8.00 9.24 9.65
N ARG A 20 -8.95 8.53 10.26
CA ARG A 20 -9.70 9.03 11.43
C ARG A 20 -8.79 9.32 12.63
N THR A 21 -7.64 8.66 12.73
CA THR A 21 -6.62 8.93 13.76
C THR A 21 -5.57 9.96 13.33
N GLY A 22 -5.74 10.64 12.18
CA GLY A 22 -4.88 11.74 11.74
C GLY A 22 -3.67 11.33 10.88
N HIS A 23 -3.63 10.10 10.36
CA HIS A 23 -2.58 9.69 9.43
C HIS A 23 -2.95 9.99 7.98
N HIS A 24 -1.99 10.53 7.22
CA HIS A 24 -2.19 10.94 5.82
C HIS A 24 -1.13 10.38 4.86
N ALA A 25 -0.28 9.46 5.31
CA ALA A 25 0.77 8.84 4.50
C ALA A 25 0.76 7.32 4.67
N PHE A 26 0.57 6.61 3.56
CA PHE A 26 0.38 5.16 3.53
C PHE A 26 1.29 4.51 2.48
N ALA A 27 1.92 3.41 2.87
CA ALA A 27 2.71 2.56 1.99
C ALA A 27 2.15 1.14 2.01
N LEU A 28 1.76 0.62 0.85
CA LEU A 28 1.26 -0.73 0.71
C LEU A 28 2.43 -1.68 0.46
N ALA A 29 2.53 -2.71 1.30
CA ALA A 29 3.42 -3.83 1.04
C ALA A 29 2.94 -4.57 -0.22
N ARG A 30 3.84 -4.82 -1.17
CA ARG A 30 3.54 -5.66 -2.35
C ARG A 30 3.20 -7.08 -1.92
N VAL A 31 2.20 -7.67 -2.58
CA VAL A 31 1.86 -9.09 -2.43
C VAL A 31 1.79 -9.83 -3.75
N ASP A 32 1.85 -9.10 -4.87
CA ASP A 32 1.69 -9.62 -6.23
C ASP A 32 2.71 -8.97 -7.19
N HIS A 33 3.89 -8.61 -6.68
CA HIS A 33 4.98 -7.97 -7.45
C HIS A 33 4.56 -6.74 -8.27
N GLY A 34 3.56 -5.98 -7.81
CA GLY A 34 3.02 -4.82 -8.52
C GLY A 34 1.93 -5.16 -9.56
N GLY A 35 1.53 -6.43 -9.64
CA GLY A 35 0.47 -6.96 -10.47
C GLY A 35 -0.93 -6.49 -10.10
N MET A 36 -1.94 -7.13 -10.68
CA MET A 36 -3.33 -6.68 -10.63
C MET A 36 -3.84 -6.53 -9.19
N LEU A 37 -3.51 -7.48 -8.31
CA LEU A 37 -3.95 -7.41 -6.92
C LEU A 37 -3.33 -6.22 -6.18
N ASP A 38 -2.07 -5.88 -6.46
CA ASP A 38 -1.43 -4.70 -5.88
C ASP A 38 -2.05 -3.39 -6.39
N GLN A 39 -2.47 -3.34 -7.66
CA GLN A 39 -3.17 -2.18 -8.23
C GLN A 39 -4.58 -2.01 -7.65
N GLU A 40 -5.34 -3.10 -7.50
CA GLU A 40 -6.66 -3.06 -6.86
C GLU A 40 -6.57 -2.57 -5.42
N ARG A 41 -5.60 -3.07 -4.65
CA ARG A 41 -5.33 -2.62 -3.28
C ARG A 41 -4.92 -1.15 -3.25
N LEU A 42 -4.07 -0.72 -4.17
CA LEU A 42 -3.63 0.67 -4.28
C LEU A 42 -4.80 1.61 -4.61
N GLY A 43 -5.69 1.21 -5.51
CA GLY A 43 -6.91 1.94 -5.83
C GLY A 43 -7.84 2.06 -4.62
N ALA A 44 -8.09 0.95 -3.92
CA ALA A 44 -8.90 0.94 -2.70
C ALA A 44 -8.32 1.84 -1.60
N ALA A 45 -7.00 1.81 -1.40
CA ALA A 45 -6.31 2.67 -0.45
C ALA A 45 -6.45 4.15 -0.82
N ARG A 46 -6.24 4.52 -2.08
CA ARG A 46 -6.38 5.91 -2.55
C ARG A 46 -7.79 6.44 -2.40
N TYR A 47 -8.79 5.62 -2.71
CA TYR A 47 -10.19 5.97 -2.51
C TYR A 47 -10.50 6.25 -1.04
N ALA A 48 -10.10 5.34 -0.15
CA ALA A 48 -10.32 5.46 1.30
C ALA A 48 -9.53 6.62 1.93
N ALA A 49 -8.33 6.93 1.42
CA ALA A 49 -7.45 7.94 1.99
C ALA A 49 -7.88 9.39 1.67
N GLY A 50 -8.66 9.58 0.61
CA GLY A 50 -9.06 10.90 0.10
C GLY A 50 -7.92 11.68 -0.57
N LEU A 51 -8.25 12.84 -1.14
CA LEU A 51 -7.37 13.62 -2.03
C LEU A 51 -6.12 14.19 -1.35
N HIS A 52 -6.14 14.40 -0.03
CA HIS A 52 -5.04 15.04 0.71
C HIS A 52 -4.04 14.04 1.29
N SER A 53 -4.18 12.74 1.00
CA SER A 53 -3.31 11.70 1.53
C SER A 53 -2.31 11.20 0.48
N LYS A 54 -1.09 10.93 0.91
CA LYS A 54 -0.08 10.24 0.09
C LYS A 54 -0.28 8.73 0.23
N VAL A 55 -0.50 8.05 -0.90
CA VAL A 55 -0.64 6.59 -0.95
C VAL A 55 0.26 6.03 -2.06
N GLU A 56 1.19 5.18 -1.67
CA GLU A 56 2.15 4.54 -2.57
C GLU A 56 2.19 3.03 -2.39
N LEU A 57 2.54 2.32 -3.47
CA LEU A 57 2.95 0.93 -3.40
C LEU A 57 4.46 0.93 -3.16
N GLU A 58 4.93 0.15 -2.20
CA GLU A 58 6.37 0.08 -1.89
C GLU A 58 7.18 -0.32 -3.12
N ALA A 59 8.39 0.23 -3.26
CA ALA A 59 9.33 -0.21 -4.29
C ALA A 59 9.80 -1.64 -3.99
N GLU A 60 10.12 -2.41 -5.04
CA GLU A 60 10.90 -3.63 -4.85
C GLU A 60 12.28 -3.18 -4.37
N ALA A 61 12.64 -3.57 -3.15
CA ALA A 61 14.00 -3.35 -2.72
C ALA A 61 14.90 -4.15 -3.67
N PRO A 62 15.90 -3.54 -4.33
CA PRO A 62 16.85 -4.30 -5.12
C PRO A 62 17.50 -5.33 -4.19
N THR A 63 17.27 -6.61 -4.46
CA THR A 63 17.87 -7.69 -3.69
C THR A 63 19.38 -7.60 -3.89
N ALA A 64 20.10 -7.06 -2.90
CA ALA A 64 21.56 -6.92 -2.93
C ALA A 64 22.32 -8.26 -3.12
N LEU A 65 21.62 -9.40 -3.10
CA LEU A 65 22.15 -10.73 -3.41
C LEU A 65 22.36 -11.02 -4.91
N ALA A 66 21.90 -10.17 -5.83
CA ALA A 66 22.05 -10.41 -7.27
C ALA A 66 23.41 -9.94 -7.86
N ILE A 67 24.24 -9.23 -7.09
CA ILE A 67 25.54 -8.66 -7.56
C ILE A 67 26.74 -9.54 -7.14
N ALA A 68 26.50 -10.70 -6.52
CA ALA A 68 27.55 -11.65 -6.13
C ALA A 68 27.46 -12.93 -6.99
N ARG A 69 27.73 -12.82 -8.30
CA ARG A 69 28.02 -13.96 -9.17
C ARG A 69 29.16 -13.63 -10.12
#